data_AF-A0AAE1I5A5-F1
#
_entry.id   AF-A0AAE1I5A5-F1
#
_cell.length_a   1.000
_cell.length_b   1.000
_cell.length_c   1.000
_cell.angle_alpha   90.00
_cell.angle_beta   90.00
_cell.angle_gamma   90.00
#
_symmetry.space_group_name_H-M   'P 1'
#
loop_
_entity.id
_entity.type
_entity.pdbx_description
1 polymer ?
#
loop_
_entity_poly.entity_id
_entity_poly.type
_entity_poly.pdbx_seq_one_letter_code
_entity_poly.pdbx_strand_id
1 'polypeptide(L)'
;MLTGQFVPINLLLKGFLELNGVLSQILSYMDKLSVENYVLENVVQGDLWKKKIKPLFQGKLVIPLTFSFDDYDPDNVLGSHADVHKLGAGYLEIPCLPPEFQGSLDNKFLAILFHSSDVLEIRQPSDHC
;
A
#
# COMPACT_ATOMS: atom_id res chain seq x y z
N MET A 1 -13.61 14.72 12.39
CA MET A 1 -14.21 13.35 12.48
C MET A 1 -14.15 12.76 11.10
N LEU A 2 -13.13 11.95 10.87
CA LEU A 2 -12.87 11.32 9.58
C LEU A 2 -14.03 10.37 9.21
N THR A 3 -14.76 10.65 8.14
CA THR A 3 -15.80 9.75 7.64
C THR A 3 -15.24 8.98 6.46
N GLY A 4 -14.88 7.72 6.69
CA GLY A 4 -14.29 6.84 5.68
C GLY A 4 -14.90 5.44 5.65
N GLN A 5 -14.98 4.85 4.47
CA GLN A 5 -15.35 3.46 4.23
C GLN A 5 -14.09 2.63 4.07
N PHE A 6 -13.96 1.56 4.86
CA PHE A 6 -12.79 0.70 4.88
C PHE A 6 -13.06 -0.64 4.21
N VAL A 7 -12.12 -1.10 3.41
CA VAL A 7 -12.12 -2.46 2.87
C VAL A 7 -11.46 -3.39 3.90
N PRO A 8 -12.04 -4.57 4.22
CA PRO A 8 -11.41 -5.53 5.12
C PRO A 8 -10.11 -6.11 4.53
N ILE A 9 -8.98 -5.49 4.86
CA ILE A 9 -7.65 -5.81 4.30
C ILE A 9 -7.29 -7.28 4.51
N ASN A 10 -7.67 -7.87 5.64
CA ASN A 10 -7.41 -9.28 5.95
C ASN A 10 -8.12 -10.23 4.96
N LEU A 11 -9.34 -9.92 4.55
CA LEU A 11 -10.08 -10.73 3.58
C LEU A 11 -9.50 -10.55 2.18
N LEU A 12 -9.17 -9.31 1.82
CA LEU A 12 -8.57 -8.97 0.54
C LEU A 12 -7.23 -9.68 0.34
N LEU A 13 -6.30 -9.53 1.29
CA LEU A 13 -4.97 -10.12 1.20
C LEU A 13 -5.04 -11.65 1.23
N LYS A 14 -5.94 -12.22 2.04
CA LYS A 14 -6.16 -13.67 2.05
C LYS A 14 -6.57 -14.17 0.67
N GLY A 15 -7.60 -13.57 0.07
CA GLY A 15 -8.08 -13.97 -1.25
C GLY A 15 -7.00 -13.85 -2.33
N PHE A 16 -6.23 -12.76 -2.31
CA PHE A 16 -5.15 -12.55 -3.27
C PHE A 16 -3.99 -13.54 -3.10
N LEU A 17 -3.52 -13.75 -1.87
CA LEU A 17 -2.38 -14.64 -1.61
C LEU A 17 -2.73 -16.14 -1.80
N GLU A 18 -4.02 -16.50 -1.69
CA GLU A 18 -4.52 -17.85 -1.97
C GLU A 18 -4.70 -18.14 -3.46
N LEU A 19 -4.58 -17.14 -4.35
CA LEU A 19 -4.53 -17.37 -5.79
C LEU A 19 -3.34 -18.25 -6.15
N ASN A 20 -3.55 -19.15 -7.12
CA ASN A 20 -2.55 -20.15 -7.49
C ASN A 20 -1.22 -19.49 -7.88
N GLY A 21 -0.16 -19.85 -7.13
CA GLY A 21 1.20 -19.42 -7.41
C GLY A 21 1.55 -18.00 -6.97
N VAL A 22 0.61 -17.19 -6.47
CA VAL A 22 0.89 -15.80 -6.06
C VAL A 22 1.85 -15.75 -4.88
N LEU A 23 1.53 -16.42 -3.78
CA LEU A 23 2.41 -16.45 -2.61
C LEU A 23 3.79 -17.02 -2.96
N SER A 24 3.85 -18.11 -3.73
CA SER A 24 5.11 -18.74 -4.15
C SER A 24 5.99 -17.79 -4.97
N GLN A 25 5.39 -17.01 -5.87
CA GLN A 25 6.11 -16.02 -6.67
C GLN A 25 6.65 -14.88 -5.80
N ILE A 26 5.86 -14.38 -4.85
CA ILE A 26 6.30 -13.36 -3.89
C ILE A 26 7.50 -13.86 -3.09
N LEU A 27 7.41 -15.07 -2.53
CA LEU A 27 8.50 -15.66 -1.74
C LEU A 27 9.76 -15.88 -2.57
N SER A 28 9.61 -16.40 -3.79
CA SER A 28 10.73 -16.59 -4.72
C SER A 28 11.43 -15.27 -5.07
N TYR A 29 10.66 -14.19 -5.29
CA TYR A 29 11.23 -12.87 -5.52
C TYR A 29 11.92 -12.31 -4.27
N MET A 30 11.33 -12.47 -3.08
CA MET A 30 11.98 -12.08 -1.83
C MET A 30 13.29 -12.83 -1.57
N ASP A 31 13.36 -14.11 -1.92
CA ASP A 31 14.59 -14.91 -1.82
C ASP A 31 15.66 -14.37 -2.78
N LYS A 32 15.29 -14.06 -4.04
CA LYS A 32 16.18 -13.39 -5.00
C LYS A 32 16.70 -12.05 -4.47
N LEU A 33 15.83 -11.21 -3.94
CA LEU A 33 16.20 -9.92 -3.34
C LEU A 33 17.15 -10.08 -2.13
N SER A 34 17.07 -11.21 -1.41
CA SER A 34 17.91 -11.44 -0.24
C SER A 34 19.38 -11.74 -0.59
N VAL A 35 19.62 -12.30 -1.77
CA VAL A 35 20.97 -12.62 -2.28
C VAL A 35 21.54 -11.53 -3.18
N GLU A 36 20.70 -10.67 -3.74
CA GLU A 36 21.10 -9.52 -4.56
C GLU A 36 21.70 -8.40 -3.68
N ASN A 37 22.96 -8.05 -3.97
CA ASN A 37 23.75 -7.09 -3.19
C ASN A 37 24.35 -5.97 -4.04
N TYR A 38 24.20 -6.03 -5.37
CA TYR A 38 24.75 -5.04 -6.30
C TYR A 38 23.70 -4.01 -6.70
N VAL A 39 22.45 -4.43 -6.92
CA VAL A 39 21.35 -3.54 -7.29
C VAL A 39 20.33 -3.45 -6.15
N LEU A 40 19.99 -2.21 -5.76
CA LEU A 40 18.90 -1.93 -4.83
C LEU A 40 17.63 -1.62 -5.63
N GLU A 41 16.71 -2.58 -5.65
CA GLU A 41 15.45 -2.49 -6.39
C GLU A 41 14.24 -2.46 -5.46
N ASN A 42 14.39 -2.95 -4.22
CA ASN A 42 13.27 -3.13 -3.30
C ASN A 42 13.56 -2.63 -1.87
N VAL A 43 12.51 -2.16 -1.18
CA VAL A 43 12.60 -1.71 0.21
C VAL A 43 13.16 -2.77 1.16
N VAL A 44 12.91 -4.06 0.88
CA VAL A 44 13.40 -5.15 1.74
C VAL A 44 14.92 -5.34 1.67
N GLN A 45 15.58 -4.81 0.65
CA GLN A 45 17.03 -4.82 0.54
C GLN A 45 17.69 -3.71 1.37
N GLY A 46 16.93 -2.68 1.72
CA GLY A 46 17.42 -1.50 2.43
C GLY A 46 17.84 -1.81 3.87
N ASP A 47 18.79 -1.02 4.37
CA ASP A 47 19.32 -1.15 5.72
C ASP A 47 18.25 -0.98 6.81
N LEU A 48 17.29 -0.08 6.60
CA LEU A 48 16.16 0.10 7.51
C LEU A 48 15.39 -1.21 7.70
N TRP A 49 15.06 -1.88 6.60
CA TRP A 49 14.36 -3.16 6.64
C TRP A 49 15.22 -4.24 7.29
N LYS A 50 16.45 -4.43 6.79
CA LYS A 50 17.35 -5.51 7.24
C LYS A 50 17.74 -5.38 8.71
N LYS A 51 18.04 -4.18 9.18
CA LYS A 51 18.63 -3.93 10.51
C LYS A 51 17.59 -3.55 11.57
N LYS A 52 16.46 -2.96 11.18
CA LYS A 52 15.45 -2.46 12.15
C LYS A 52 14.10 -3.15 12.06
N ILE A 53 13.56 -3.36 10.86
CA ILE A 53 12.18 -3.88 10.71
C ILE A 53 12.13 -5.40 10.82
N LYS A 54 12.87 -6.12 9.96
CA LYS A 54 12.86 -7.60 9.92
C LYS A 54 13.19 -8.25 11.28
N PRO A 55 14.16 -7.74 12.08
CA PRO A 55 14.45 -8.32 13.39
C PRO A 55 13.30 -8.25 14.41
N LEU A 56 12.36 -7.30 14.28
CA LEU A 56 11.21 -7.18 15.20
C LEU A 56 10.22 -8.35 15.07
N PHE A 57 10.31 -9.10 13.97
CA PHE A 57 9.39 -10.19 13.63
C PHE A 57 10.15 -11.52 13.49
N GLN A 58 11.17 -11.74 14.32
CA GLN A 58 11.99 -12.94 14.25
C GLN A 58 11.14 -14.23 14.27
N GLY A 59 11.45 -15.15 13.36
CA GLY A 59 10.72 -16.43 13.22
C GLY A 59 9.39 -16.33 12.48
N LYS A 60 9.01 -15.15 11.96
CA LYS A 60 7.79 -14.95 11.17
C LYS A 60 8.11 -14.65 9.71
N LEU A 61 7.21 -15.04 8.82
CA LEU A 61 7.16 -14.52 7.47
C LEU A 61 6.61 -13.09 7.51
N VAL A 62 7.34 -12.14 6.95
CA VAL A 62 6.94 -10.73 6.88
C VAL A 62 6.97 -10.28 5.43
N ILE A 63 5.79 -9.96 4.91
CA ILE A 63 5.64 -9.37 3.58
C ILE A 63 5.31 -7.88 3.80
N PRO A 64 6.12 -6.93 3.29
CA PRO A 64 5.80 -5.51 3.38
C PRO A 64 4.52 -5.16 2.62
N LEU A 65 3.85 -4.10 3.06
CA LEU A 65 2.78 -3.43 2.33
C LEU A 65 3.15 -1.95 2.21
N THR A 66 2.91 -1.36 1.04
CA THR A 66 3.03 0.08 0.82
C THR A 66 1.64 0.68 0.72
N PHE A 67 1.42 1.82 1.38
CA PHE A 67 0.16 2.55 1.33
C PHE A 67 0.37 3.87 0.59
N SER A 68 -0.48 4.13 -0.39
CA SER A 68 -0.51 5.37 -1.17
C SER A 68 -1.95 5.89 -1.21
N PHE A 69 -2.14 7.18 -1.49
CA PHE A 69 -3.47 7.72 -1.70
C PHE A 69 -3.46 8.80 -2.78
N ASP A 70 -4.59 8.95 -3.46
CA ASP A 70 -4.81 9.97 -4.48
C ASP A 70 -6.21 10.57 -4.32
N ASP A 71 -6.37 11.82 -4.74
CA ASP A 71 -7.66 12.51 -4.77
C ASP A 71 -8.34 12.24 -6.11
N TYR A 72 -9.60 11.84 -6.07
CA TYR A 72 -10.43 11.62 -7.24
C TYR A 72 -11.72 12.44 -7.12
N ASP A 73 -12.07 13.11 -8.21
CA ASP A 73 -13.30 13.87 -8.32
C ASP A 73 -14.33 13.05 -9.11
N PRO A 74 -15.35 12.48 -8.45
CA PRO A 74 -16.39 11.71 -9.12
C PRO A 74 -17.36 12.59 -9.92
N ASP A 75 -17.35 13.91 -9.71
CA ASP A 75 -18.30 14.85 -10.29
C ASP A 75 -17.76 15.55 -11.55
N ASN A 76 -18.60 16.37 -12.17
CA ASN A 76 -18.21 17.21 -13.29
C ASN A 76 -17.20 18.28 -12.83
N VAL A 77 -15.93 18.02 -13.12
CA VAL A 77 -14.75 18.86 -12.84
C VAL A 77 -14.85 20.31 -13.36
N LEU A 78 -15.87 20.65 -14.17
CA LEU A 78 -16.09 21.98 -14.76
C LEU A 78 -17.30 22.73 -14.14
N GLY A 79 -18.03 22.13 -13.21
CA GLY A 79 -19.16 22.77 -12.53
C GLY A 79 -18.72 23.71 -11.40
N SER A 80 -19.60 24.65 -10.99
CA SER A 80 -19.34 25.57 -9.86
C SER A 80 -19.17 24.89 -8.50
N HIS A 81 -19.30 23.56 -8.44
CA HIS A 81 -19.16 22.72 -7.26
C HIS A 81 -18.05 21.66 -7.38
N ALA A 82 -17.15 21.76 -8.37
CA ALA A 82 -16.09 20.77 -8.64
C ALA A 82 -15.15 20.47 -7.44
N ASP A 83 -15.07 21.33 -6.43
CA ASP A 83 -14.23 21.09 -5.25
C ASP A 83 -15.01 20.58 -4.02
N VAL A 84 -16.34 20.46 -4.09
CA VAL A 84 -17.20 20.21 -2.92
C VAL A 84 -17.33 18.72 -2.57
N HIS A 85 -17.13 17.82 -3.55
CA HIS A 85 -17.39 16.38 -3.41
C HIS A 85 -16.18 15.50 -3.71
N LYS A 86 -14.96 16.05 -3.63
CA LYS A 86 -13.72 15.29 -3.85
C LYS A 86 -13.60 14.14 -2.85
N LEU A 87 -13.27 12.97 -3.37
CA LEU A 87 -13.03 11.76 -2.59
C LEU A 87 -11.55 11.40 -2.62
N GLY A 88 -10.99 11.09 -1.47
CA GLY A 88 -9.69 10.47 -1.34
C GLY A 88 -9.83 8.94 -1.41
N ALA A 89 -8.94 8.30 -2.17
CA ALA A 89 -8.83 6.86 -2.23
C ALA A 89 -7.44 6.41 -1.77
N GLY A 90 -7.40 5.54 -0.77
CA GLY A 90 -6.16 4.93 -0.27
C GLY A 90 -6.00 3.51 -0.79
N TYR A 91 -4.80 3.20 -1.28
CA TYR A 91 -4.46 1.94 -1.93
C TYR A 91 -3.31 1.24 -1.19
N LEU A 92 -3.34 -0.09 -1.19
CA LEU A 92 -2.29 -0.95 -0.72
C LEU A 92 -1.65 -1.69 -1.88
N GLU A 93 -0.33 -1.82 -1.84
CA GLU A 93 0.45 -2.59 -2.80
C GLU A 93 1.41 -3.51 -2.04
N ILE A 94 1.70 -4.68 -2.63
CA ILE A 94 2.74 -5.60 -2.13
C ILE A 94 4.00 -5.34 -2.96
N PRO A 95 4.99 -4.60 -2.44
CA PRO A 95 6.21 -4.27 -3.21
C PRO A 95 7.05 -5.52 -3.51
N CYS A 96 6.81 -6.63 -2.82
CA CYS A 96 7.46 -7.92 -3.10
C CYS A 96 6.72 -8.76 -4.15
N LEU A 97 5.79 -8.20 -4.91
CA LEU A 97 5.37 -8.81 -6.17
C LEU A 97 6.53 -8.76 -7.19
N PRO A 98 6.71 -9.80 -8.01
CA PRO A 98 7.71 -9.78 -9.08
C PRO A 98 7.59 -8.53 -9.97
N PRO A 99 8.72 -7.97 -10.46
CA PRO A 99 8.73 -6.71 -11.21
C PRO A 99 7.76 -6.67 -12.40
N GLU A 100 7.55 -7.80 -13.08
CA GLU A 100 6.63 -7.93 -14.20
C GLU A 100 5.15 -7.66 -13.85
N PHE A 101 4.80 -7.71 -12.57
CA PHE A 101 3.46 -7.40 -12.06
C PHE A 101 3.38 -6.04 -11.35
N GLN A 102 4.53 -5.40 -11.11
CA GLN A 102 4.57 -4.09 -10.48
C GLN A 102 4.00 -3.02 -11.42
N GLY A 103 3.28 -2.05 -10.85
CA GLY A 103 2.69 -0.95 -11.61
C GLY A 103 1.37 -1.27 -12.33
N SER A 104 0.94 -2.54 -12.39
CA SER A 104 -0.42 -2.86 -12.84
C SER A 104 -1.44 -2.33 -11.82
N LEU A 105 -2.50 -1.68 -12.31
CA LEU A 105 -3.62 -1.22 -11.48
C LEU A 105 -4.32 -2.40 -10.78
N ASP A 106 -4.29 -3.59 -11.38
CA ASP A 106 -4.87 -4.80 -10.79
C ASP A 106 -4.18 -5.24 -9.48
N ASN A 107 -2.96 -4.77 -9.26
CA ASN A 107 -2.16 -5.04 -8.06
C ASN A 107 -2.15 -3.87 -7.06
N LYS A 108 -3.03 -2.88 -7.27
CA LYS A 108 -3.30 -1.79 -6.34
C LYS A 108 -4.65 -2.02 -5.66
N PHE A 109 -4.61 -2.40 -4.39
CA PHE A 109 -5.79 -2.80 -3.65
C PHE A 109 -6.41 -1.62 -2.94
N LEU A 110 -7.67 -1.29 -3.26
CA LEU A 110 -8.40 -0.27 -2.51
C LEU A 110 -8.52 -0.67 -1.03
N ALA A 111 -8.08 0.21 -0.14
CA ALA A 111 -8.10 0.01 1.31
C ALA A 111 -9.09 0.94 2.02
N ILE A 112 -9.22 2.18 1.55
CA ILE A 112 -10.12 3.18 2.14
C ILE A 112 -10.63 4.15 1.07
N LEU A 113 -11.89 4.56 1.21
CA LEU A 113 -12.46 5.73 0.55
C LEU A 113 -12.91 6.72 1.62
N PHE A 114 -12.63 8.01 1.43
CA PHE A 114 -12.94 9.05 2.40
C PHE A 114 -13.15 10.38 1.68
N HIS A 115 -13.71 11.39 2.36
CA HIS A 115 -13.88 12.71 1.77
C HIS A 115 -12.53 13.45 1.75
N SER A 116 -12.13 14.07 0.63
CA SER A 116 -10.80 14.71 0.51
C SER A 116 -10.60 15.87 1.49
N SER A 117 -11.68 16.52 1.97
CA SER A 117 -11.55 17.51 3.05
C SER A 117 -10.99 16.93 4.35
N ASP A 118 -11.15 15.64 4.57
CA ASP A 118 -10.70 14.95 5.78
C ASP A 118 -9.19 14.62 5.72
N VAL A 119 -8.51 14.80 4.57
CA VAL A 119 -7.05 14.61 4.42
C VAL A 119 -6.24 15.52 5.35
N LEU A 120 -6.74 16.73 5.65
CA LEU A 120 -6.02 17.72 6.47
C LEU A 120 -5.78 17.23 7.91
N GLU A 121 -6.65 16.35 8.45
CA GLU A 121 -6.44 15.72 9.76
C GLU A 121 -5.39 14.59 9.73
N ILE A 122 -5.10 14.00 8.56
CA ILE A 122 -4.15 12.87 8.41
C ILE A 122 -2.71 13.35 8.16
N ARG A 123 -2.54 14.47 7.45
CA ARG A 123 -1.19 15.01 7.10
C ARG A 123 -0.51 15.80 8.20
N GLN A 124 -1.26 16.29 9.20
CA GLN A 124 -0.68 16.93 10.37
C GLN A 124 -0.81 15.96 11.55
N PRO A 125 0.28 15.36 12.06
CA PRO A 125 0.22 14.85 13.41
C PRO A 125 -0.12 16.05 14.29
N SER A 126 -1.15 15.91 15.12
CA SER A 126 -1.58 16.92 16.07
C SER A 126 -0.38 17.43 16.88
N ASP A 127 0.13 18.61 16.52
CA ASP A 127 1.04 19.41 17.34
C ASP A 127 0.23 19.97 18.52
N HIS A 128 -0.06 19.10 19.48
CA HIS A 128 -0.50 19.46 20.81
C HIS A 128 0.43 18.78 21.82
N CYS A 129 1.61 19.37 22.00
CA CYS A 129 2.34 19.40 23.25
C CYS A 129 2.98 20.79 23.44
#